data_AF-A0A357B1U5-F1
#
_entry.id   AF-A0A357B1U5-F1
#
_cell.length_a   1.000
_cell.length_b   1.000
_cell.length_c   1.000
_cell.angle_alpha   90.00
_cell.angle_beta   90.00
_cell.angle_gamma   90.00
#
_symmetry.space_group_name_H-M   'P 1'
#
loop_
_entity.id
_entity.type
_entity.pdbx_description
1 polymer ?
#
loop_
_entity_poly.entity_id
_entity_poly.type
_entity_poly.pdbx_seq_one_letter_code
_entity_poly.pdbx_strand_id
1 'polypeptide(L)'
;TGGVAGDDITQGLPRVEELFEARKPKKMAVLSEISGTVTIEETKKNAIYAINVVNEADGDTRVYTVPYSAGILVSTGEHVDQGQELTAGALNPHDVLRIRGVDDDQFGRPGVRNYLVH
;
A
#
# COMPACT_ATOMS: atom_id res chain seq x y z
N THR A 1 -40.35 -41.28 -31.23
CA THR A 1 -41.13 -40.27 -30.49
C THR A 1 -40.97 -40.58 -29.02
N GLY A 2 -40.12 -39.82 -28.33
CA GLY A 2 -39.83 -40.02 -26.90
C GLY A 2 -39.51 -38.66 -26.32
N GLY A 3 -40.48 -38.10 -25.60
CA GLY A 3 -40.28 -36.88 -24.83
C GLY A 3 -39.64 -37.23 -23.49
N VAL A 4 -38.68 -36.41 -23.08
CA VAL A 4 -38.45 -36.09 -21.67
C VAL A 4 -38.45 -34.56 -21.57
N ALA A 5 -39.39 -34.05 -20.80
CA ALA A 5 -39.39 -32.70 -20.28
C ALA A 5 -38.50 -32.66 -19.02
N GLY A 6 -37.92 -31.50 -18.72
CA GLY A 6 -36.98 -31.28 -17.62
C GLY A 6 -35.94 -30.25 -18.06
N ASP A 7 -36.34 -28.99 -18.27
CA ASP A 7 -36.42 -27.98 -17.20
C ASP A 7 -35.02 -27.56 -16.73
N ASP A 8 -34.78 -26.24 -16.80
CA ASP A 8 -33.67 -25.53 -16.15
C ASP A 8 -32.22 -25.88 -16.52
N ILE A 9 -31.73 -25.37 -17.65
CA ILE A 9 -30.30 -25.00 -17.77
C ILE A 9 -30.14 -23.61 -18.41
N THR A 10 -31.00 -22.66 -18.05
CA THR A 10 -30.87 -21.27 -18.52
C THR A 10 -30.17 -20.34 -17.53
N GLN A 11 -29.70 -20.78 -16.36
CA GLN A 11 -29.16 -19.84 -15.35
C GLN A 11 -28.04 -20.45 -14.49
N GLY A 12 -26.98 -20.97 -15.11
CA GLY A 12 -25.71 -21.14 -14.42
C GLY A 12 -24.84 -19.92 -14.67
N LEU A 13 -24.88 -18.93 -13.76
CA LEU A 13 -24.05 -17.72 -13.82
C LEU A 13 -22.61 -18.06 -14.28
N PRO A 14 -21.99 -17.27 -15.19
CA PRO A 14 -20.57 -17.42 -15.51
C PRO A 14 -19.74 -17.09 -14.26
N ARG A 15 -19.49 -18.09 -13.41
CA ARG A 15 -18.75 -17.92 -12.15
C ARG A 15 -17.24 -18.01 -12.35
N VAL A 16 -16.73 -17.44 -13.43
CA VAL A 16 -15.29 -17.39 -13.75
C VAL A 16 -14.92 -16.00 -14.26
N GLU A 17 -15.52 -14.95 -13.70
CA GLU A 17 -14.96 -13.59 -13.78
C GLU A 17 -14.19 -13.19 -12.50
N GLU A 18 -14.11 -14.08 -11.49
CA GLU A 18 -13.26 -13.89 -10.31
C GLU A 18 -11.79 -14.29 -10.54
N LEU A 19 -11.41 -14.76 -11.74
CA LEU A 19 -10.00 -15.04 -12.09
C LEU A 19 -9.25 -13.80 -12.65
N PHE A 20 -9.84 -12.60 -12.54
CA PHE A 20 -9.24 -11.36 -13.06
C PHE A 20 -8.97 -10.27 -12.01
N GLU A 21 -9.10 -10.56 -10.72
CA GLU A 21 -8.56 -9.67 -9.67
C GLU A 21 -7.08 -9.89 -9.38
N ALA A 22 -6.44 -10.87 -10.03
CA ALA A 22 -4.99 -11.01 -10.04
C ALA A 22 -4.30 -9.95 -10.92
N ARG A 23 -4.73 -8.68 -10.86
CA ARG A 23 -3.87 -7.59 -11.30
C ARG A 23 -2.74 -7.48 -10.29
N LYS A 24 -1.58 -8.02 -10.68
CA LYS A 24 -0.26 -7.82 -10.04
C LYS A 24 -0.22 -6.47 -9.30
N PRO A 25 -0.27 -6.43 -7.96
CA PRO A 25 0.07 -5.20 -7.26
C PRO A 25 1.59 -5.06 -7.30
N LYS A 26 2.15 -4.66 -8.44
CA LYS A 26 3.53 -4.13 -8.51
C LYS A 26 3.52 -2.65 -8.15
N LYS A 27 2.89 -2.31 -7.03
CA LYS A 27 3.02 -0.98 -6.44
C LYS A 27 3.83 -1.17 -5.17
N MET A 28 5.04 -0.62 -5.18
CA MET A 28 5.85 -0.59 -3.97
C MET A 28 5.21 0.40 -3.02
N ALA A 29 4.97 -0.03 -1.77
CA ALA A 29 4.59 0.87 -0.71
C ALA A 29 5.78 1.77 -0.38
N VAL A 30 5.52 3.06 -0.22
CA VAL A 30 6.52 4.02 0.24
C VAL A 30 6.49 4.08 1.74
N LEU A 31 7.64 3.93 2.38
CA LEU A 31 7.81 4.07 3.82
C LEU A 31 8.32 5.46 4.16
N SER A 32 7.88 5.99 5.30
CA SER A 32 8.46 7.19 5.89
C SER A 32 9.85 6.88 6.42
N GLU A 33 10.85 7.67 6.06
CA GLU A 33 12.23 7.54 6.56
C GLU A 33 12.41 8.22 7.91
N ILE A 34 11.50 9.13 8.29
CA ILE A 34 11.53 9.91 9.52
C ILE A 34 10.14 9.91 10.18
N SER A 35 10.09 10.09 11.49
CA SER A 35 8.85 10.42 12.19
C SER A 35 8.52 11.90 12.02
N GLY A 36 7.24 12.26 12.00
CA GLY A 36 6.85 13.65 11.82
C GLY A 36 5.40 13.85 11.38
N THR A 37 5.06 15.08 11.07
CA THR A 37 3.72 15.47 10.61
C THR A 37 3.67 15.42 9.08
N VAL A 38 2.65 14.75 8.54
CA VAL A 38 2.46 14.57 7.10
C VAL A 38 1.73 15.76 6.50
N THR A 39 2.19 16.23 5.35
CA THR A 39 1.52 17.21 4.50
C THR A 39 1.43 16.70 3.07
N ILE A 40 0.21 16.40 2.61
CA ILE A 40 -0.02 15.90 1.25
C ILE A 40 -0.37 17.07 0.34
N GLU A 41 0.40 17.23 -0.72
CA GLU A 41 0.16 18.20 -1.78
C GLU A 41 -0.18 17.47 -3.09
N GLU A 42 -1.28 17.84 -3.75
CA GLU A 42 -1.63 17.27 -5.05
C GLU A 42 -1.04 18.10 -6.20
N THR A 43 -0.36 17.42 -7.13
CA THR A 43 0.19 18.05 -8.34
C THR A 43 -0.71 17.73 -9.54
N LYS A 44 -1.51 18.73 -9.96
CA LYS A 44 -2.46 18.62 -11.10
C LYS A 44 -1.82 18.28 -12.45
N LYS A 45 -0.51 18.50 -12.62
CA LYS A 45 0.18 18.25 -13.89
C LYS A 45 0.29 16.76 -14.25
N ASN A 46 0.29 15.85 -13.26
CA ASN A 46 0.57 14.44 -13.52
C ASN A 46 -0.20 13.46 -12.62
N ALA A 47 -1.22 13.93 -11.87
CA ALA A 47 -1.93 13.13 -10.87
C ALA A 47 -0.97 12.42 -9.89
N ILE A 48 -0.03 13.20 -9.34
CA ILE A 48 0.95 12.77 -8.34
C ILE A 48 0.65 13.51 -7.04
N TYR A 49 0.68 12.81 -5.93
CA TYR A 49 0.71 13.38 -4.59
C TYR A 49 2.16 13.52 -4.13
N ALA A 50 2.52 14.67 -3.59
CA ALA A 50 3.75 14.91 -2.87
C ALA A 50 3.45 14.86 -1.37
N ILE A 51 3.95 13.84 -0.70
CA ILE A 51 3.83 13.65 0.74
C ILE A 51 5.08 14.24 1.38
N ASN A 52 4.94 15.35 2.08
CA ASN A 52 6.00 15.99 2.85
C ASN A 52 5.87 15.52 4.31
N VAL A 53 6.91 14.94 4.87
CA VAL A 53 6.99 14.58 6.29
C VAL A 53 7.96 15.56 6.94
N VAL A 54 7.48 16.29 7.94
CA VAL A 54 8.27 17.28 8.67
C VAL A 54 8.46 16.80 10.10
N ASN A 55 9.70 16.59 10.51
CA ASN A 55 10.06 16.27 11.89
C ASN A 55 10.32 17.58 12.65
N GLU A 56 9.43 17.91 13.60
CA GLU A 56 9.57 19.13 14.42
C GLU A 56 10.69 19.03 15.48
N ALA A 57 11.15 17.83 15.82
CA ALA A 57 12.19 17.62 16.82
C ALA A 57 13.60 17.79 16.25
N ASP A 58 13.85 17.32 15.02
CA ASP A 58 15.15 17.38 14.35
C ASP A 58 15.23 18.52 13.32
N GLY A 59 14.08 19.00 12.83
CA GLY A 59 13.99 19.97 11.72
C GLY A 59 14.11 19.31 10.34
N ASP A 60 14.24 17.99 10.28
CA ASP A 60 14.34 17.23 9.04
C ASP A 60 13.00 17.20 8.28
N THR A 61 13.08 17.46 6.97
CA THR A 61 11.91 17.41 6.08
C THR A 61 12.19 16.49 4.90
N ARG A 62 11.25 15.58 4.64
CA ARG A 62 11.38 14.57 3.59
C ARG A 62 10.17 14.58 2.66
N VAL A 63 10.43 14.59 1.35
CA VAL A 63 9.38 14.70 0.33
C VAL A 63 9.31 13.42 -0.49
N TYR A 64 8.12 12.83 -0.57
CA TYR A 64 7.83 11.60 -1.30
C TYR A 64 6.79 11.84 -2.38
N THR A 65 7.15 11.67 -3.64
CA THR A 65 6.20 11.80 -4.75
C THR A 65 5.63 10.43 -5.11
N VAL A 66 4.32 10.25 -4.91
CA VAL A 66 3.60 9.01 -5.19
C VAL A 66 2.45 9.26 -6.17
N PRO A 67 2.17 8.36 -7.12
CA PRO A 67 1.05 8.53 -8.03
C PRO A 67 -0.29 8.44 -7.28
N TYR A 68 -1.34 9.10 -7.77
CA TYR A 68 -2.70 9.03 -7.20
C TYR A 68 -3.20 7.58 -7.05
N SER A 69 -2.78 6.72 -7.99
CA SER A 69 -3.14 5.31 -7.97
C SER A 69 -2.43 4.49 -6.89
N ALA A 70 -1.44 5.04 -6.17
CA ALA A 70 -0.72 4.32 -5.11
C ALA A 70 -1.61 4.02 -3.89
N GLY A 71 -2.72 4.73 -3.70
CA GLY A 71 -3.61 4.55 -2.56
C GLY A 71 -2.93 5.02 -1.27
N ILE A 72 -2.99 6.32 -0.99
CA ILE A 72 -2.41 6.89 0.23
C ILE A 72 -3.16 6.35 1.46
N LEU A 73 -2.40 5.90 2.46
CA LEU A 73 -2.95 5.39 3.73
C LEU A 73 -2.98 6.44 4.84
N VAL A 74 -2.22 7.52 4.66
CA VAL A 74 -2.06 8.63 5.62
C VAL A 74 -2.86 9.86 5.19
N SER A 75 -3.13 10.76 6.14
CA SER A 75 -3.83 12.03 5.89
C SER A 75 -2.95 13.24 6.16
N THR A 76 -3.25 14.37 5.52
CA THR A 76 -2.59 15.65 5.85
C THR A 76 -2.90 16.05 7.29
N GLY A 77 -1.86 16.38 8.06
CA GLY A 77 -1.92 16.69 9.49
C GLY A 77 -1.82 15.45 10.39
N GLU A 78 -1.72 14.25 9.83
CA GLU A 78 -1.49 13.03 10.61
C GLU A 78 -0.02 12.90 11.00
N HIS A 79 0.22 12.42 12.22
CA HIS A 79 1.56 12.07 12.68
C HIS A 79 1.91 10.66 12.21
N VAL A 80 3.07 10.51 11.57
CA VAL A 80 3.61 9.24 11.12
C VAL A 80 4.94 8.97 11.80
N ASP A 81 5.19 7.71 12.11
CA ASP A 81 6.47 7.27 12.66
C ASP A 81 7.46 6.87 11.57
N GLN A 82 8.74 6.83 11.93
CA GLN A 82 9.78 6.26 11.08
C GLN A 82 9.43 4.81 10.73
N GLY A 83 9.53 4.47 9.46
CA GLY A 83 9.14 3.16 8.94
C GLY A 83 7.65 2.98 8.71
N GLN A 84 6.79 3.97 8.99
CA GLN A 84 5.35 3.86 8.68
C GLN A 84 5.08 3.88 7.18
N GLU A 85 4.07 3.12 6.76
CA GLU A 85 3.65 3.02 5.36
C GLU A 85 2.81 4.24 4.99
N LEU A 86 3.26 5.01 4.00
CA LEU A 86 2.56 6.18 3.49
C LEU A 86 1.52 5.81 2.44
N THR A 87 1.76 4.72 1.70
CA THR A 87 0.89 4.25 0.63
C THR A 87 0.67 2.75 0.70
N ALA A 88 -0.48 2.30 0.21
CA ALA A 88 -0.79 0.90 0.03
C ALA A 88 0.13 0.27 -1.01
N GLY A 89 0.59 -0.96 -0.76
CA GLY A 89 1.46 -1.67 -1.68
C GLY A 89 2.28 -2.76 -1.02
N ALA A 90 3.19 -3.35 -1.80
CA ALA A 90 4.17 -4.29 -1.30
C ALA A 90 5.36 -3.53 -0.70
N LEU A 91 5.77 -3.89 0.51
CA LEU A 91 6.97 -3.31 1.12
C LEU A 91 8.23 -3.81 0.43
N ASN A 92 9.16 -2.90 0.17
CA ASN A 92 10.48 -3.27 -0.31
C ASN A 92 11.33 -3.75 0.88
N PRO A 93 11.76 -5.03 0.92
CA PRO A 93 12.53 -5.55 2.05
C PRO A 93 13.83 -4.79 2.27
N HIS A 94 14.42 -4.19 1.23
CA HIS A 94 15.63 -3.38 1.35
C HIS A 94 15.38 -2.05 2.06
N ASP A 95 14.26 -1.38 1.75
CA ASP A 95 13.88 -0.12 2.42
C ASP A 95 13.42 -0.40 3.85
N VAL A 96 12.66 -1.47 4.07
CA VAL A 96 12.29 -1.90 5.41
C VAL A 96 13.53 -2.20 6.25
N LEU A 97 14.49 -2.95 5.72
CA LEU A 97 15.74 -3.25 6.42
C LEU A 97 16.55 -1.99 6.74
N ARG A 98 16.60 -1.03 5.81
CA ARG A 98 17.34 0.22 5.99
C ARG A 98 16.68 1.14 7.02
N ILE A 99 15.35 1.21 7.04
CA ILE A 99 14.57 2.17 7.84
C ILE A 99 14.18 1.58 9.20
N ARG A 100 13.63 0.36 9.22
CA ARG A 100 13.18 -0.34 10.44
C ARG A 100 14.30 -1.18 11.08
N GLY A 101 15.30 -1.61 10.31
CA GLY A 101 16.36 -2.48 10.82
C GLY A 101 15.94 -3.96 10.90
N VAL A 102 16.87 -4.82 11.33
CA VAL A 102 16.66 -6.29 11.43
C VAL A 102 15.78 -6.72 12.62
N ASP A 103 15.63 -5.84 13.62
CA ASP A 103 15.08 -6.16 14.95
C ASP A 103 13.88 -5.26 15.30
N ASP A 104 13.08 -4.91 14.29
CA ASP A 104 11.90 -4.06 14.48
C ASP A 104 10.70 -4.91 14.93
N ASP A 105 10.76 -5.34 16.19
CA ASP A 105 9.63 -5.85 16.97
C ASP A 105 9.00 -4.74 17.86
N GLN A 106 9.49 -3.49 17.73
CA GLN A 106 8.89 -2.34 18.41
C GLN A 106 7.59 -1.96 17.69
N PHE A 107 6.48 -1.81 18.43
CA PHE A 107 5.15 -1.34 17.99
C PHE A 107 4.13 -2.36 17.46
N GLY A 108 4.33 -3.67 17.59
CA GLY A 108 3.26 -4.66 17.35
C GLY A 108 2.76 -4.73 15.90
N ARG A 109 3.51 -4.15 14.95
CA ARG A 109 3.33 -4.34 13.51
C ARG A 109 4.19 -5.54 13.10
N PRO A 110 3.76 -6.39 12.15
CA PRO A 110 4.53 -7.56 11.75
C PRO A 110 5.92 -7.11 11.26
N GLY A 111 6.95 -7.45 12.04
CA GLY A 111 8.33 -7.14 11.73
C GLY A 111 8.79 -7.81 10.43
N VAL A 112 9.96 -7.37 9.94
CA VAL A 112 10.55 -7.75 8.65
C VAL A 112 10.76 -9.27 8.52
N ARG A 113 10.77 -10.01 9.64
CA ARG A 113 10.81 -11.47 9.69
C ARG A 113 9.76 -12.12 8.81
N ASN A 114 8.57 -11.52 8.67
CA ASN A 114 7.52 -12.07 7.82
C ASN A 114 7.77 -11.88 6.31
N TYR A 115 8.67 -10.95 5.94
CA TYR A 115 9.00 -10.64 4.54
C TYR A 115 10.25 -11.35 4.03
N LEU A 116 11.07 -11.94 4.93
CA LEU A 116 12.28 -12.71 4.58
C LEU A 116 12.02 -14.21 4.40
N VAL A 117 10.80 -14.69 4.60
CA VAL A 117 10.45 -16.11 4.44
C VAL A 117 9.66 -16.31 3.13
N HIS A 118 10.39 -16.47 2.02
CA HIS A 118 9.98 -17.26 0.85
C HIS A 118 11.22 -17.79 0.13
#